data_AF-A0A662HIQ2-F1
#
_entry.id   AF-A0A662HIQ2-F1
#
_cell.length_a   1.000
_cell.length_b   1.000
_cell.length_c   1.000
_cell.angle_alpha   90.00
_cell.angle_beta   90.00
_cell.angle_gamma   90.00
#
_symmetry.space_group_name_H-M   'P 1'
#
loop_
_entity.id
_entity.type
_entity.pdbx_description
1 polymer ?
#
loop_
_entity_poly.entity_id
_entity_poly.type
_entity_poly.pdbx_seq_one_letter_code
_entity_poly.pdbx_strand_id
1 'polypeptide(L)'
;MEGVKPIKLRIDGPVYAVAALLELAEPLSLRALLRAVEGPSGVKTVALNPEVLAGPAHVLTAAEYALKAFKRGRNAARSFHVEVMLFAAATREISRALPLMGPPEGAKRVAIVCIADSQRACLEHLEKVAR
;
A
#
# COMPACT_ATOMS: atom_id res chain seq x y z
N MET A 1 -12.94 2.02 13.17
CA MET A 1 -11.49 1.99 12.86
C MET A 1 -10.74 2.80 13.92
N GLU A 2 -10.58 2.27 15.13
CA GLU A 2 -9.70 2.90 16.12
C GLU A 2 -8.25 2.46 15.87
N GLY A 3 -7.31 3.41 15.83
CA GLY A 3 -5.87 3.13 15.83
C GLY A 3 -5.09 3.42 14.55
N VAL A 4 -5.74 3.78 13.44
CA VAL A 4 -5.03 4.13 12.19
C VAL A 4 -4.69 5.62 12.17
N LYS A 5 -3.46 5.97 12.58
CA LYS A 5 -2.96 7.35 12.50
C LYS A 5 -2.13 7.56 11.23
N PRO A 6 -2.47 8.53 10.37
CA PRO A 6 -1.63 8.90 9.24
C PRO A 6 -0.25 9.34 9.70
N ILE A 7 0.79 8.88 9.01
CA ILE A 7 2.16 9.37 9.19
C ILE A 7 2.45 10.37 8.06
N LYS A 8 2.91 11.55 8.45
CA LYS A 8 3.38 12.57 7.51
C LYS A 8 4.76 12.18 6.99
N LEU A 9 4.88 12.00 5.69
CA LEU A 9 6.14 11.77 5.00
C LEU A 9 6.64 13.10 4.40
N ARG A 10 7.84 13.53 4.77
CA ARG A 10 8.47 14.70 4.15
C ARG A 10 9.37 14.24 3.01
N ILE A 11 8.86 14.28 1.79
CA ILE A 11 9.61 13.94 0.58
C ILE A 11 9.28 14.97 -0.50
N ASP A 12 10.17 15.92 -0.76
CA ASP A 12 10.05 16.97 -1.79
C ASP A 12 8.65 17.63 -1.80
N GLY A 13 8.18 18.02 -0.60
CA GLY A 13 6.81 18.48 -0.34
C GLY A 13 6.12 17.65 0.75
N PRO A 14 4.93 18.09 1.23
CA PRO A 14 4.14 17.33 2.18
C PRO A 14 3.42 16.18 1.46
N VAL A 15 3.84 14.94 1.73
CA VAL A 15 3.11 13.74 1.34
C VAL A 15 2.62 13.05 2.60
N TYR A 16 1.45 12.46 2.57
CA TYR A 16 0.87 11.74 3.70
C TYR A 16 0.73 10.27 3.32
N ALA A 17 1.00 9.39 4.27
CA ALA A 17 0.77 7.97 4.12
C ALA A 17 -0.03 7.44 5.32
N VAL A 18 -0.96 6.54 5.03
CA VAL A 18 -1.73 5.84 6.05
C VAL A 18 -1.76 4.37 5.69
N ALA A 19 -1.57 3.50 6.68
CA ALA A 19 -1.66 2.07 6.49
C ALA A 19 -2.68 1.47 7.46
N ALA A 20 -3.43 0.48 6.98
CA ALA A 20 -4.41 -0.23 7.79
C ALA A 20 -4.47 -1.70 7.41
N LEU A 21 -4.83 -2.53 8.39
CA LEU A 21 -5.28 -3.89 8.16
C LEU A 21 -6.80 -3.87 8.02
N LEU A 22 -7.32 -4.44 6.95
CA LEU A 22 -8.74 -4.59 6.70
C LEU A 22 -9.11 -6.07 6.76
N GLU A 23 -10.20 -6.37 7.44
CA GLU A 23 -10.89 -7.65 7.34
C GLU A 23 -12.00 -7.53 6.29
N LEU A 24 -12.06 -8.49 5.38
CA LEU A 24 -13.03 -8.51 4.30
C LEU A 24 -14.23 -9.33 4.75
N ALA A 25 -15.44 -8.78 4.57
CA ALA A 25 -16.69 -9.45 4.94
C ALA A 25 -16.86 -10.80 4.22
N GLU A 26 -16.37 -10.87 2.97
CA GLU A 26 -16.30 -12.08 2.18
C GLU A 26 -14.95 -12.17 1.44
N PRO A 27 -14.48 -13.38 1.11
CA PRO A 27 -13.27 -13.55 0.29
C PRO A 27 -13.41 -12.85 -1.06
N LEU A 28 -12.46 -11.97 -1.40
CA LEU A 28 -12.43 -11.31 -2.70
C LEU A 28 -11.43 -11.98 -3.63
N SER A 29 -11.80 -12.12 -4.92
CA SER A 29 -10.82 -12.40 -5.97
C SER A 29 -9.80 -11.27 -6.04
N LEU A 30 -8.57 -11.56 -6.47
CA LEU A 30 -7.53 -10.53 -6.60
C LEU A 30 -8.02 -9.38 -7.50
N ARG A 31 -8.72 -9.71 -8.58
CA ARG A 31 -9.26 -8.70 -9.51
C ARG A 31 -10.31 -7.80 -8.87
N ALA A 32 -11.18 -8.36 -8.03
CA ALA A 32 -12.20 -7.57 -7.32
C ALA A 32 -11.55 -6.67 -6.28
N LEU A 33 -10.59 -7.20 -5.52
CA LEU A 33 -9.82 -6.45 -4.54
C LEU A 33 -9.08 -5.28 -5.18
N LEU A 34 -8.36 -5.51 -6.29
CA LEU A 34 -7.63 -4.45 -6.99
C LEU A 34 -8.54 -3.32 -7.49
N ARG A 35 -9.77 -3.64 -7.92
CA ARG A 35 -10.78 -2.61 -8.28
C ARG A 35 -11.30 -1.86 -7.06
N ALA A 36 -11.54 -2.55 -5.96
CA ALA A 36 -12.07 -1.94 -4.74
C ALA A 36 -11.09 -0.96 -4.09
N VAL A 37 -9.78 -1.24 -4.18
CA VAL A 37 -8.74 -0.39 -3.57
C VAL A 37 -8.29 0.75 -4.47
N GLU A 38 -8.71 0.77 -5.74
CA GLU A 38 -8.29 1.77 -6.72
C GLU A 38 -8.67 3.18 -6.25
N GLY A 39 -7.66 4.05 -6.16
CA GLY A 39 -7.81 5.41 -5.69
C GLY A 39 -8.26 6.38 -6.78
N PRO A 40 -8.89 7.50 -6.42
CA PRO A 40 -9.05 8.62 -7.36
C PRO A 40 -7.68 9.15 -7.79
N SER A 41 -7.67 9.95 -8.86
CA SER A 41 -6.44 10.62 -9.33
C SER A 41 -5.74 11.35 -8.18
N GLY A 42 -4.42 11.16 -8.07
CA GLY A 42 -3.61 11.74 -7.00
C GLY A 42 -3.53 10.92 -5.70
N VAL A 43 -4.30 9.83 -5.57
CA VAL A 43 -4.18 8.87 -4.46
C VAL A 43 -3.55 7.58 -4.98
N LYS A 44 -2.39 7.21 -4.42
CA LYS A 44 -1.76 5.92 -4.69
C LYS A 44 -2.17 4.94 -3.60
N THR A 45 -2.65 3.77 -4.00
CA THR A 45 -3.06 2.72 -3.06
C THR A 45 -2.36 1.42 -3.42
N VAL A 46 -1.87 0.71 -2.41
CA VAL A 46 -1.26 -0.62 -2.58
C VAL A 46 -1.86 -1.58 -1.57
N ALA A 47 -2.32 -2.73 -2.07
CA ALA A 47 -2.79 -3.85 -1.29
C ALA A 47 -1.68 -4.90 -1.15
N LEU A 48 -1.50 -5.42 0.06
CA LEU A 48 -0.43 -6.35 0.44
C LEU A 48 -1.00 -7.51 1.27
N ASN A 49 -0.32 -8.65 1.22
CA ASN A 49 -0.58 -9.81 2.06
C ASN A 49 -0.19 -9.50 3.52
N PRO A 50 -1.13 -9.43 4.47
CA PRO A 50 -0.83 -9.11 5.85
C PRO A 50 -0.06 -10.20 6.60
N GLU A 51 -0.13 -11.47 6.15
CA GLU A 51 0.49 -12.60 6.83
C GLU A 51 2.03 -12.56 6.82
N VAL A 52 2.62 -11.77 5.91
CA VAL A 52 4.08 -11.66 5.73
C VAL A 52 4.61 -10.28 6.14
N LEU A 53 3.79 -9.45 6.79
CA LEU A 53 4.14 -8.10 7.19
C LEU A 53 4.41 -8.01 8.70
N ALA A 54 5.47 -7.30 9.09
CA ALA A 54 5.81 -7.01 10.48
C ALA A 54 4.98 -5.86 11.11
N GLY A 55 3.78 -5.57 10.59
CA GLY A 55 2.88 -4.52 11.08
C GLY A 55 2.89 -3.20 10.28
N PRO A 56 2.17 -2.16 10.73
CA PRO A 56 1.93 -0.94 9.95
C PRO A 56 3.21 -0.16 9.60
N ALA A 57 4.18 -0.10 10.51
CA ALA A 57 5.45 0.58 10.28
C ALA A 57 6.21 -0.04 9.10
N HIS A 58 6.20 -1.38 8.96
CA HIS A 58 6.83 -2.08 7.86
C HIS A 58 6.29 -1.62 6.50
N VAL A 59 4.96 -1.53 6.39
CA VAL A 59 4.28 -1.10 5.16
C VAL A 59 4.57 0.37 4.86
N LEU A 60 4.48 1.24 5.87
CA LEU A 60 4.71 2.67 5.71
C LEU A 60 6.14 2.97 5.26
N THR A 61 7.14 2.29 5.86
CA THR A 61 8.54 2.42 5.46
C THR A 61 8.78 1.92 4.03
N ALA A 62 8.20 0.77 3.65
CA ALA A 62 8.32 0.26 2.29
C ALA A 62 7.73 1.24 1.26
N ALA A 63 6.56 1.81 1.57
CA ALA A 63 5.89 2.79 0.74
C ALA A 63 6.67 4.11 0.64
N GLU A 64 7.28 4.56 1.73
CA GLU A 64 8.16 5.72 1.76
C GLU A 64 9.38 5.53 0.85
N TYR A 65 10.07 4.39 0.93
CA TYR A 65 11.24 4.11 0.11
C TYR A 65 10.89 3.96 -1.37
N ALA A 66 9.78 3.29 -1.70
CA ALA A 66 9.27 3.23 -3.06
C ALA A 66 8.99 4.63 -3.62
N LEU A 67 8.37 5.51 -2.83
CA LEU A 67 8.07 6.87 -3.26
C LEU A 67 9.35 7.68 -3.52
N LYS A 68 10.33 7.58 -2.61
CA LYS A 68 11.65 8.20 -2.81
C LYS A 68 12.32 7.67 -4.07
N ALA A 69 12.29 6.36 -4.32
CA ALA A 69 12.89 5.76 -5.50
C ALA A 69 12.24 6.28 -6.80
N PHE A 70 10.91 6.32 -6.86
CA PHE A 70 10.16 6.86 -8.00
C PHE A 70 10.45 8.35 -8.24
N LYS A 71 10.36 9.19 -7.21
CA LYS A 71 10.62 10.63 -7.35
C LYS A 71 12.04 10.93 -7.85
N ARG A 72 13.00 10.06 -7.53
CA ARG A 72 14.41 10.21 -7.90
C ARG A 72 14.79 9.48 -9.18
N GLY A 73 13.85 8.81 -9.86
CA GLY A 73 14.13 8.00 -11.05
C GLY A 73 15.08 6.83 -10.79
N ARG A 74 15.07 6.29 -9.56
CA ARG A 74 15.95 5.18 -9.11
C ARG A 74 15.18 3.90 -8.81
N ASN A 75 13.89 3.86 -9.12
CA ASN A 75 13.03 2.70 -8.94
C ASN A 75 13.50 1.51 -9.79
N ALA A 76 13.36 0.30 -9.23
CA ALA A 76 13.66 -0.94 -9.93
C ALA A 76 12.51 -1.38 -10.83
N ALA A 77 11.28 -1.25 -10.33
CA ALA A 77 10.06 -1.66 -10.99
C ALA A 77 9.43 -0.52 -11.79
N ARG A 78 8.69 -0.88 -12.83
CA ARG A 78 7.95 0.07 -13.69
C ARG A 78 6.71 0.66 -13.01
N SER A 79 6.13 -0.04 -12.05
CA SER A 79 4.93 0.37 -11.34
C SER A 79 5.20 0.59 -9.86
N PHE A 80 4.50 1.58 -9.29
CA PHE A 80 4.68 1.97 -7.89
C PHE A 80 4.36 0.84 -6.92
N HIS A 81 3.27 0.10 -7.13
CA HIS A 81 2.87 -1.01 -6.25
C HIS A 81 3.90 -2.13 -6.22
N VAL A 82 4.53 -2.47 -7.37
CA VAL A 82 5.60 -3.49 -7.40
C VAL A 82 6.81 -3.00 -6.63
N GLU A 83 7.17 -1.72 -6.75
CA GLU A 83 8.30 -1.16 -5.99
C GLU A 83 8.04 -1.19 -4.48
N VAL A 84 6.82 -0.89 -4.03
CA VAL A 84 6.43 -1.08 -2.62
C VAL A 84 6.63 -2.53 -2.19
N MET A 85 6.21 -3.49 -3.02
CA MET A 85 6.39 -4.92 -2.74
C MET A 85 7.87 -5.34 -2.70
N LEU A 86 8.72 -4.78 -3.56
CA LEU A 86 10.17 -5.02 -3.54
C LEU A 86 10.79 -4.54 -2.23
N PHE A 87 10.45 -3.32 -1.78
CA PHE A 87 10.92 -2.78 -0.52
C PHE A 87 10.40 -3.58 0.69
N ALA A 88 9.12 -3.95 0.70
CA ALA A 88 8.53 -4.77 1.76
C ALA A 88 9.18 -6.17 1.81
N ALA A 89 9.48 -6.77 0.67
CA ALA A 89 10.16 -8.07 0.59
C ALA A 89 11.68 -8.00 0.78
N ALA A 90 12.25 -6.80 0.98
CA ALA A 90 13.68 -6.56 1.08
C ALA A 90 14.49 -7.23 -0.06
N THR A 91 13.96 -7.21 -1.29
CA THR A 91 14.58 -7.82 -2.47
C THR A 91 14.39 -6.96 -3.71
N ARG A 92 15.23 -7.16 -4.73
CA ARG A 92 15.08 -6.57 -6.07
C ARG A 92 14.45 -7.53 -7.08
N GLU A 93 14.22 -8.78 -6.69
CA GLU A 93 13.63 -9.80 -7.57
C GLU A 93 12.11 -9.75 -7.55
N ILE A 94 11.52 -9.26 -8.65
CA ILE A 94 10.06 -9.13 -8.81
C ILE A 94 9.37 -10.50 -8.72
N SER A 95 9.96 -11.53 -9.33
CA SER A 95 9.43 -12.91 -9.33
C SER A 95 9.29 -13.49 -7.92
N ARG A 96 10.11 -13.04 -6.97
CA ARG A 96 10.04 -13.44 -5.55
C ARG A 96 9.11 -12.54 -4.74
N ALA A 97 9.16 -11.23 -4.97
CA ALA A 97 8.39 -10.27 -4.17
C ALA A 97 6.88 -10.32 -4.45
N LEU A 98 6.47 -10.38 -5.72
CA LEU A 98 5.05 -10.35 -6.10
C LEU A 98 4.21 -11.46 -5.47
N PRO A 99 4.55 -12.76 -5.61
CA PRO A 99 3.73 -13.83 -5.03
C PRO A 99 3.76 -13.84 -3.50
N LEU A 100 4.84 -13.32 -2.89
CA LEU A 100 4.97 -13.26 -1.43
C LEU A 100 4.14 -12.11 -0.83
N MET A 101 4.28 -10.92 -1.40
CA MET A 101 3.73 -9.67 -0.86
C MET A 101 2.36 -9.31 -1.41
N GLY A 102 1.98 -9.82 -2.58
CA GLY A 102 0.66 -9.61 -3.17
C GLY A 102 -0.43 -10.33 -2.36
N PRO A 103 -1.65 -9.75 -2.22
CA PRO A 103 -2.76 -10.44 -1.60
C PRO A 103 -3.04 -11.78 -2.30
N PRO A 104 -3.26 -12.88 -1.55
CA PRO A 104 -3.60 -14.16 -2.16
C PRO A 104 -5.00 -14.11 -2.80
N GLU A 105 -5.26 -15.04 -3.74
CA GLU A 105 -6.60 -15.24 -4.29
C GLU A 105 -7.57 -15.65 -3.16
N GLY A 106 -8.75 -15.04 -3.10
CA GLY A 106 -9.71 -15.29 -2.02
C GLY A 106 -9.24 -14.76 -0.66
N ALA A 107 -8.44 -13.68 -0.64
CA ALA A 107 -8.00 -13.05 0.59
C ALA A 107 -9.20 -12.69 1.48
N LYS A 108 -9.07 -12.96 2.79
CA LYS A 108 -10.01 -12.54 3.85
C LYS A 108 -9.50 -11.33 4.64
N ARG A 109 -8.20 -11.05 4.55
CA ARG A 109 -7.53 -9.92 5.17
C ARG A 109 -6.60 -9.29 4.16
N VAL A 110 -6.47 -7.97 4.21
CA VAL A 110 -5.57 -7.22 3.33
C VAL A 110 -4.94 -6.07 4.11
N ALA A 111 -3.63 -5.86 3.93
CA ALA A 111 -2.99 -4.63 4.38
C ALA A 111 -3.04 -3.61 3.25
N ILE A 112 -3.55 -2.42 3.53
CA ILE A 112 -3.64 -1.31 2.58
C ILE A 112 -2.68 -0.21 3.02
N VAL A 113 -1.99 0.40 2.06
CA VAL A 113 -1.34 1.70 2.24
C VAL A 113 -1.83 2.70 1.19
N CYS A 114 -2.27 3.86 1.66
CA CYS A 114 -2.69 4.98 0.83
C CYS A 114 -1.67 6.11 0.97
N ILE A 115 -1.32 6.73 -0.16
CA ILE A 115 -0.41 7.88 -0.24
C ILE A 115 -1.05 8.99 -1.06
N ALA A 116 -1.06 10.21 -0.53
CA ALA A 116 -1.58 11.40 -1.21
C ALA A 116 -0.91 12.69 -0.69
N ASP A 117 -1.10 13.79 -1.40
CA ASP A 117 -0.54 15.10 -1.02
C ASP A 117 -1.33 15.78 0.13
N SER A 118 -2.44 15.18 0.58
CA SER A 118 -3.16 15.61 1.78
C SER A 118 -3.56 14.45 2.67
N GLN A 119 -3.53 14.69 3.99
CA GLN A 119 -3.99 13.72 5.00
C GLN A 119 -5.46 13.36 4.80
N ARG A 120 -6.28 14.37 4.45
CA ARG A 120 -7.72 14.20 4.21
C ARG A 120 -7.99 13.21 3.08
N ALA A 121 -7.31 13.35 1.94
CA ALA A 121 -7.49 12.45 0.80
C ALA A 121 -7.10 11.00 1.14
N CYS A 122 -6.03 10.81 1.93
CA CYS A 122 -5.63 9.49 2.42
C CYS A 122 -6.71 8.83 3.28
N LEU A 123 -7.24 9.58 4.25
CA LEU A 123 -8.25 9.08 5.18
C LEU A 123 -9.58 8.82 4.49
N GLU A 124 -10.08 9.76 3.69
CA GLU A 124 -11.34 9.60 2.96
C GLU A 124 -11.29 8.42 1.98
N HIS A 125 -10.16 8.19 1.30
CA HIS A 125 -10.00 7.02 0.45
C HIS A 125 -9.97 5.73 1.27
N LEU A 126 -9.20 5.69 2.36
CA LEU A 126 -9.10 4.51 3.20
C LEU A 126 -10.46 4.14 3.83
N GLU A 127 -11.23 5.12 4.28
CA GLU A 127 -12.59 4.91 4.81
C GLU A 127 -13.55 4.35 3.76
N LYS A 128 -13.41 4.76 2.48
CA LYS A 128 -14.20 4.20 1.38
C LYS A 128 -13.82 2.75 1.09
N VAL A 129 -12.53 2.43 1.13
CA VAL A 129 -12.02 1.07 0.90
C VAL A 129 -12.40 0.13 2.06
N ALA A 130 -12.54 0.67 3.28
CA ALA A 130 -12.89 -0.10 4.47
C ALA A 130 -14.40 -0.34 4.68
N ARG A 131 -15.25 0.18 3.80
CA ARG A 131 -16.71 -0.03 3.80
C ARG A 131 -17.09 -1.16 2.86
#